data_AF-A0A7J5XZA6-F1
#
_entry.id   AF-A0A7J5XZA6-F1
#
_cell.length_a   1.000
_cell.length_b   1.000
_cell.length_c   1.000
_cell.angle_alpha   90.00
_cell.angle_beta   90.00
_cell.angle_gamma   90.00
#
_symmetry.space_group_name_H-M   'P 1'
#
loop_
_entity.id
_entity.type
_entity.pdbx_description
1 polymer ?
#
loop_
_entity_poly.entity_id
_entity_poly.type
_entity_poly.pdbx_seq_one_letter_code
_entity_poly.pdbx_strand_id
1 'polypeptide(L)'
;MSPVRLKKSYYNNNPIIHNTIQIWRQITKQLKFRALSFNVPLSSNPSFTPSIMDGTFDRWRELGMGSVGDLYIRGTFASFQQLQEKYGLARADFFKYLQIRHFVRTHLHDFETATPDKLDHSCMAGRGWGGG
;
A
#
# COMPACT_ATOMS: atom_id res chain seq x y z
N MET A 1 27.96 -0.55 13.90
CA MET A 1 26.89 0.39 13.47
C MET A 1 26.57 1.31 14.64
N SER A 2 26.62 2.62 14.46
CA SER A 2 26.29 3.57 15.55
C SER A 2 24.78 3.86 15.62
N PRO A 3 24.17 3.96 16.82
CA PRO A 3 22.72 4.18 16.96
C PRO A 3 22.30 5.58 16.52
N VAL A 4 21.15 5.68 15.84
CA VAL A 4 20.52 6.95 15.45
C VAL A 4 19.85 7.59 16.68
N ARG A 5 20.17 8.84 17.01
CA ARG A 5 19.53 9.59 18.12
C ARG A 5 18.12 10.05 17.71
N LEU A 6 17.15 9.81 18.60
CA LEU A 6 15.73 10.07 18.36
C LEU A 6 15.15 10.96 19.46
N LYS A 7 14.24 11.88 19.12
CA LYS A 7 13.55 12.79 20.07
C LYS A 7 12.62 11.99 21.00
N LYS A 8 12.61 12.34 22.30
CA LYS A 8 11.80 11.69 23.35
C LYS A 8 10.31 11.81 23.04
N SER A 9 9.66 10.67 22.85
CA SER A 9 8.20 10.51 22.83
C SER A 9 7.76 9.86 24.16
N TYR A 10 6.49 10.01 24.55
CA TYR A 10 5.91 9.44 25.79
C TYR A 10 6.12 7.92 25.94
N TYR A 11 6.46 7.21 24.86
CA TYR A 11 6.78 5.78 24.83
C TYR A 11 8.21 5.42 25.30
N ASN A 12 9.08 6.40 25.58
CA ASN A 12 10.50 6.16 25.90
C ASN A 12 10.76 5.52 27.27
N ASN A 13 9.78 5.49 28.18
CA ASN A 13 9.98 4.96 29.53
C ASN A 13 9.77 3.43 29.62
N ASN A 14 9.21 2.80 28.59
CA ASN A 14 9.10 1.35 28.53
C ASN A 14 10.24 0.78 27.65
N PRO A 15 11.21 0.07 28.25
CA PRO A 15 12.37 -0.44 27.51
C PRO A 15 11.98 -1.43 26.42
N ILE A 16 10.90 -2.19 26.58
CA ILE A 16 10.39 -3.13 25.57
C ILE A 16 9.90 -2.35 24.35
N ILE A 17 9.03 -1.34 24.56
CA ILE A 17 8.50 -0.53 23.46
C ILE A 17 9.63 0.20 22.74
N HIS A 18 10.55 0.80 23.48
CA HIS A 18 11.71 1.49 22.93
C HIS A 18 12.58 0.56 22.06
N ASN A 19 12.96 -0.60 22.60
CA ASN A 19 13.81 -1.55 21.88
C ASN A 19 13.10 -2.12 20.66
N THR A 20 11.82 -2.45 20.74
CA THR A 20 11.02 -2.93 19.61
C THR A 20 10.97 -1.90 18.48
N ILE A 21 10.70 -0.62 18.79
CA ILE A 21 10.70 0.46 17.77
C ILE A 21 12.11 0.63 17.16
N GLN A 22 13.17 0.55 17.97
CA GLN A 22 14.54 0.65 17.47
C GLN A 22 14.92 -0.50 16.55
N ILE A 23 14.60 -1.74 16.91
CA ILE A 23 14.85 -2.92 16.09
C ILE A 23 14.05 -2.81 14.79
N TRP A 24 12.77 -2.44 14.87
CA TRP A 24 11.93 -2.24 13.68
C TRP A 24 12.54 -1.21 12.72
N ARG A 25 12.98 -0.05 13.23
CA ARG A 25 13.64 0.98 12.40
C ARG A 25 14.95 0.51 11.77
N GLN A 26 15.69 -0.36 12.44
CA GLN A 26 16.91 -0.94 11.88
C GLN A 26 16.58 -1.92 10.75
N ILE A 27 15.59 -2.80 10.97
CA ILE A 27 15.10 -3.74 9.95
C ILE A 27 14.61 -2.98 8.72
N THR A 28 13.75 -1.97 8.90
CA THR A 28 13.20 -1.20 7.78
C THR A 28 14.27 -0.46 6.99
N LYS A 29 15.29 0.08 7.67
CA LYS A 29 16.44 0.75 7.03
C LYS A 29 17.34 -0.24 6.28
N GLN A 30 17.66 -1.38 6.89
CA GLN A 30 18.55 -2.38 6.29
C GLN A 30 17.91 -3.05 5.08
N LEU A 31 16.60 -3.33 5.15
CA LEU A 31 15.85 -3.95 4.06
C LEU A 31 15.30 -2.94 3.04
N LYS A 32 15.53 -1.64 3.26
CA LYS A 32 15.10 -0.54 2.38
C LYS A 32 13.61 -0.63 2.04
N PHE A 33 12.77 -0.89 3.05
CA PHE A 33 11.34 -0.99 2.84
C PHE A 33 10.78 0.27 2.22
N ARG A 34 9.85 0.08 1.29
CA ARG A 34 9.12 1.19 0.68
C ARG A 34 8.17 1.81 1.71
N ALA A 35 7.88 3.09 1.52
CA ALA A 35 6.93 3.81 2.35
C ALA A 35 5.49 3.28 2.18
N LEU A 36 5.18 2.70 1.00
CA LEU A 36 3.90 2.06 0.70
C LEU A 36 4.16 0.64 0.19
N SER A 37 3.52 -0.34 0.83
CA SER A 37 3.49 -1.74 0.40
C SER A 37 2.39 -1.97 -0.62
N PHE A 38 2.60 -2.89 -1.55
CA PHE A 38 1.58 -3.28 -2.53
C PHE A 38 0.40 -4.02 -1.88
N ASN A 39 0.59 -4.58 -0.69
CA ASN A 39 -0.45 -5.28 0.08
C ASN A 39 -1.35 -4.36 0.91
N VAL A 40 -1.12 -3.04 0.87
CA VAL A 40 -1.96 -2.07 1.56
C VAL A 40 -3.40 -2.19 1.05
N PRO A 41 -4.39 -2.37 1.93
CA PRO A 41 -5.78 -2.56 1.52
C PRO A 41 -6.35 -1.26 0.93
N LEU A 42 -7.23 -1.41 -0.07
CA LEU A 42 -7.97 -0.28 -0.65
C LEU A 42 -9.20 0.11 0.17
N SER A 43 -9.81 -0.86 0.86
CA SER A 43 -10.94 -0.67 1.77
C SER A 43 -10.51 -0.68 3.22
N SER A 44 -11.26 0.05 4.05
CA SER A 44 -11.05 0.10 5.50
C SER A 44 -9.61 0.46 5.91
N ASN A 45 -8.96 1.34 5.14
CA ASN A 45 -7.58 1.77 5.37
C ASN A 45 -7.55 3.11 6.12
N PRO A 46 -7.15 3.15 7.41
CA PRO A 46 -7.13 4.39 8.19
C PRO A 46 -6.16 5.44 7.67
N SER A 47 -5.13 5.04 6.92
CA SER A 47 -4.18 5.96 6.28
C SER A 47 -4.74 6.59 5.00
N PHE A 48 -5.86 6.09 4.50
CA PHE A 48 -6.55 6.61 3.32
C PHE A 48 -8.03 6.85 3.65
N THR A 49 -8.33 8.01 4.24
CA THR A 49 -9.67 8.40 4.72
C THR A 49 -10.81 8.14 3.73
N PRO A 50 -10.68 8.36 2.41
CA PRO A 50 -11.76 8.04 1.47
C PRO A 50 -12.21 6.57 1.48
N SER A 51 -11.37 5.62 1.92
CA SER A 51 -11.73 4.20 2.03
C SER A 51 -12.65 3.84 3.19
N ILE A 52 -12.84 4.76 4.13
CA ILE A 52 -13.72 4.59 5.30
C ILE A 52 -14.95 5.51 5.25
N MET A 53 -14.97 6.47 4.33
CA MET A 53 -16.07 7.43 4.22
C MET A 53 -17.29 6.86 3.49
N ASP A 54 -17.07 6.03 2.47
CA ASP A 54 -18.13 5.33 1.76
C ASP A 54 -17.74 3.90 1.38
N GLY A 55 -18.75 3.07 1.11
CA GLY A 55 -18.58 1.66 0.74
C GLY A 55 -18.07 1.43 -0.68
N THR A 56 -17.58 2.45 -1.39
CA THR A 56 -17.12 2.26 -2.78
C THR A 56 -15.91 1.33 -2.84
N PHE A 57 -14.96 1.52 -1.92
CA PHE A 57 -13.76 0.69 -1.86
C PHE A 57 -14.03 -0.71 -1.30
N ASP A 58 -15.09 -0.89 -0.50
CA ASP A 58 -15.58 -2.22 -0.12
C ASP A 58 -16.14 -2.95 -1.34
N ARG A 59 -16.94 -2.27 -2.17
CA ARG A 59 -17.41 -2.83 -3.44
C ARG A 59 -16.24 -3.16 -4.38
N TRP A 60 -15.20 -2.33 -4.44
CA TRP A 60 -14.00 -2.64 -5.23
C TRP A 60 -13.31 -3.91 -4.74
N ARG A 61 -13.24 -4.12 -3.42
CA ARG A 61 -12.73 -5.37 -2.83
C ARG A 61 -13.59 -6.57 -3.24
N GLU A 62 -14.91 -6.44 -3.23
CA GLU A 62 -15.83 -7.50 -3.68
C GLU A 62 -15.66 -7.84 -5.17
N LEU A 63 -15.27 -6.86 -6.00
CA LEU A 63 -14.92 -7.06 -7.41
C LEU A 63 -13.51 -7.68 -7.60
N GLY A 64 -12.78 -7.96 -6.52
CA GLY A 64 -11.44 -8.54 -6.56
C GLY A 64 -10.30 -7.52 -6.64
N MET A 65 -10.58 -6.23 -6.44
CA MET A 65 -9.58 -5.17 -6.37
C MET A 65 -9.41 -4.73 -4.90
N GLY A 66 -8.58 -5.49 -4.16
CA GLY A 66 -8.52 -5.38 -2.70
C GLY A 66 -7.31 -4.62 -2.16
N SER A 67 -6.25 -4.47 -2.96
CA SER A 67 -4.96 -3.94 -2.53
C SER A 67 -4.37 -2.92 -3.51
N VAL A 68 -3.37 -2.16 -3.07
CA VAL A 68 -2.64 -1.22 -3.94
C VAL A 68 -2.03 -1.92 -5.14
N GLY A 69 -1.55 -3.16 -5.00
CA GLY A 69 -1.01 -3.91 -6.13
C GLY A 69 -2.02 -4.29 -7.20
N ASP A 70 -3.31 -4.36 -6.87
CA ASP A 70 -4.37 -4.62 -7.85
C ASP A 70 -4.59 -3.42 -8.80
N LEU A 71 -4.07 -2.24 -8.44
CA LEU A 71 -4.02 -1.06 -9.30
C LEU A 71 -2.94 -1.15 -10.38
N TYR A 72 -2.11 -2.20 -10.36
CA TYR A 72 -1.05 -2.40 -11.33
C TYR A 72 -1.40 -3.52 -12.31
N ILE A 73 -1.18 -3.25 -13.60
CA ILE A 73 -1.31 -4.24 -14.67
C ILE A 73 0.04 -4.32 -15.38
N ARG A 74 0.65 -5.51 -15.38
CA ARG A 74 1.98 -5.75 -15.98
C ARG A 74 3.04 -4.75 -15.48
N GLY A 75 3.06 -4.52 -14.16
CA GLY A 75 4.04 -3.63 -13.51
C GLY A 75 3.82 -2.13 -13.75
N THR A 76 2.74 -1.74 -14.44
CA THR A 76 2.41 -0.33 -14.68
C THR A 76 1.14 0.06 -13.91
N PHE A 77 1.10 1.26 -13.34
CA PHE A 77 -0.11 1.79 -12.71
C PHE A 77 -1.22 1.90 -13.77
N ALA A 78 -2.27 1.12 -13.60
CA ALA A 78 -3.33 0.97 -14.61
C ALA A 78 -4.14 2.25 -14.76
N SER A 79 -4.55 2.54 -16.00
CA SER A 79 -5.52 3.58 -16.27
C SER A 79 -6.90 3.17 -15.75
N PHE A 80 -7.77 4.16 -15.52
CA PHE A 80 -9.15 3.88 -15.11
C PHE A 80 -9.88 2.97 -16.12
N GLN A 81 -9.65 3.17 -17.42
CA GLN A 81 -10.25 2.33 -18.45
C GLN A 81 -9.79 0.87 -18.32
N GLN A 82 -8.50 0.63 -18.09
CA GLN A 82 -7.98 -0.73 -17.92
C GLN A 82 -8.56 -1.40 -16.67
N LEU A 83 -8.71 -0.66 -15.56
CA LEU A 83 -9.33 -1.18 -14.34
C LEU A 83 -10.84 -1.43 -14.53
N GLN A 84 -11.51 -0.57 -15.29
CA GLN A 84 -12.91 -0.75 -15.67
C GLN A 84 -13.09 -2.02 -16.52
N GLU A 85 -12.24 -2.26 -17.50
CA GLU A 85 -12.28 -3.46 -18.34
C GLU A 85 -11.96 -4.73 -17.54
N LYS A 86 -11.01 -4.66 -16.61
CA LYS A 86 -10.56 -5.82 -15.81
C LYS A 86 -11.53 -6.19 -14.68
N TYR A 87 -12.07 -5.21 -13.96
CA TYR A 87 -12.85 -5.41 -12.74
C TYR A 87 -14.32 -4.97 -12.86
N GLY A 88 -14.73 -4.41 -14.00
CA GLY A 88 -16.11 -3.96 -14.20
C GLY A 88 -16.46 -2.68 -13.43
N LEU A 89 -15.49 -1.79 -13.18
CA LEU A 89 -15.74 -0.55 -12.42
C LEU A 89 -16.80 0.33 -13.10
N ALA A 90 -17.67 0.94 -12.29
CA ALA A 90 -18.66 1.88 -12.81
C ALA A 90 -18.00 3.20 -13.21
N ARG A 91 -18.49 3.85 -14.28
CA ARG A 91 -18.00 5.18 -14.71
C ARG A 91 -18.04 6.24 -13.59
N ALA A 92 -19.01 6.14 -12.68
CA ALA A 92 -19.13 7.03 -11.53
C ALA A 92 -17.94 6.93 -10.56
N ASP A 93 -17.18 5.84 -10.60
CA ASP A 93 -16.03 5.61 -9.71
C ASP A 93 -14.76 6.33 -10.17
N PHE A 94 -14.80 7.07 -11.29
CA PHE A 94 -13.64 7.79 -11.82
C PHE A 94 -13.03 8.74 -10.78
N PHE A 95 -13.87 9.43 -10.00
CA PHE A 95 -13.36 10.30 -8.95
C PHE A 95 -12.64 9.52 -7.83
N LYS A 96 -13.14 8.33 -7.46
CA LYS A 96 -12.49 7.44 -6.48
C LYS A 96 -11.15 6.92 -6.98
N TYR A 97 -11.08 6.60 -8.27
CA TYR A 97 -9.81 6.29 -8.93
C TYR A 97 -8.80 7.44 -8.82
N LEU A 98 -9.23 8.69 -9.03
CA LEU A 98 -8.32 9.84 -8.85
C LEU A 98 -7.84 9.99 -7.41
N GLN A 99 -8.72 9.75 -6.42
CA GLN A 99 -8.35 9.79 -5.00
C GLN A 99 -7.28 8.75 -4.66
N ILE A 100 -7.46 7.49 -5.05
CA ILE A 100 -6.48 6.44 -4.75
C ILE A 100 -5.19 6.62 -5.54
N ARG A 101 -5.27 7.06 -6.80
CA ARG A 101 -4.08 7.39 -7.62
C ARG A 101 -3.26 8.49 -6.95
N HIS A 102 -3.93 9.54 -6.46
CA HIS A 102 -3.25 10.60 -5.72
C HIS A 102 -2.57 10.06 -4.46
N PHE A 103 -3.27 9.22 -3.69
CA PHE A 103 -2.74 8.60 -2.47
C PHE A 103 -1.50 7.73 -2.73
N VAL A 104 -1.53 6.88 -3.76
CA VAL A 104 -0.37 6.04 -4.10
C VAL A 104 0.81 6.91 -4.53
N ARG A 105 0.57 7.90 -5.40
CA ARG A 105 1.61 8.82 -5.88
C ARG A 105 2.28 9.60 -4.75
N THR A 106 1.57 9.96 -3.68
CA THR A 106 2.17 10.70 -2.56
C THR A 106 3.03 9.83 -1.65
N HIS A 107 2.81 8.52 -1.63
CA HIS A 107 3.55 7.58 -0.77
C HIS A 107 4.53 6.68 -1.53
N LEU A 108 4.52 6.73 -2.86
CA LEU A 108 5.38 5.93 -3.72
C LEU A 108 5.96 6.82 -4.83
N HIS A 109 7.25 7.11 -4.74
CA HIS A 109 7.93 8.05 -5.67
C HIS A 109 7.86 7.58 -7.13
N ASP A 110 8.12 6.29 -7.36
CA ASP A 110 8.15 5.69 -8.69
C ASP A 110 6.83 4.96 -9.02
N PHE A 111 5.70 5.54 -8.60
CA PHE A 111 4.41 4.82 -8.64
C PHE A 111 3.98 4.34 -10.03
N GLU A 112 4.43 4.97 -11.12
CA GLU A 112 3.99 4.60 -12.47
C GLU A 112 4.46 3.21 -12.88
N THR A 113 5.66 2.81 -12.48
CA THR A 113 6.33 1.56 -12.88
C THR A 113 6.83 0.75 -11.68
N ALA A 114 6.30 1.04 -10.50
CA ALA A 114 6.70 0.37 -9.28
C ALA A 114 6.44 -1.15 -9.33
N THR A 115 7.45 -1.91 -8.92
CA THR A 115 7.35 -3.37 -8.73
C THR A 115 7.21 -3.72 -7.25
N PRO A 116 6.55 -4.81 -6.88
CA PRO A 116 6.53 -5.27 -5.49
C PRO A 116 7.95 -5.58 -4.99
N ASP A 117 8.18 -5.42 -3.69
CA ASP A 117 9.42 -5.85 -3.05
C ASP A 117 9.35 -7.33 -2.61
N LYS A 118 10.45 -7.85 -2.04
CA LYS A 118 10.53 -9.26 -1.62
C LYS A 118 9.47 -9.64 -0.58
N LEU A 119 9.08 -8.71 0.30
CA LEU A 119 8.02 -8.96 1.28
C LEU A 119 6.67 -9.00 0.59
N ASP A 120 6.44 -8.06 -0.33
CA ASP A 120 5.18 -8.01 -1.05
C ASP A 120 4.94 -9.28 -1.87
N HIS A 121 5.99 -9.80 -2.55
CA HIS A 121 5.92 -11.06 -3.29
C HIS A 121 5.56 -12.25 -2.39
N SER A 122 6.12 -12.35 -1.19
CA SER A 122 5.81 -13.44 -0.26
C SER A 122 4.33 -13.44 0.17
N CYS A 123 3.75 -12.25 0.34
CA CYS A 123 2.35 -12.10 0.74
C CYS A 123 1.37 -12.22 -0.43
N MET A 124 1.80 -11.86 -1.65
CA MET A 124 1.00 -11.96 -2.87
C MET A 124 0.98 -13.36 -3.49
N ALA A 125 2.01 -14.17 -3.27
CA ALA A 125 2.05 -15.57 -3.73
C ALA A 125 0.87 -16.40 -3.18
N GLY A 126 0.39 -16.09 -1.98
CA GLY A 126 -0.80 -16.73 -1.40
C GLY A 126 -2.13 -16.35 -2.05
N ARG A 127 -2.16 -15.34 -2.93
CA ARG A 127 -3.37 -14.83 -3.60
C ARG A 127 -3.45 -15.18 -5.10
N GLY A 128 -2.55 -16.04 -5.61
CA GLY A 128 -2.58 -16.47 -7.01
C GLY A 128 -2.04 -15.44 -8.01
N TRP A 129 -1.11 -14.57 -7.57
CA TRP A 129 -0.46 -13.60 -8.46
C TRP A 129 0.54 -14.31 -9.39
N GLY A 130 0.11 -14.63 -10.60
CA GLY A 130 0.95 -15.12 -11.70
C GLY A 130 1.47 -13.95 -12.54
N GLY A 131 2.62 -13.40 -12.15
CA GLY A 131 3.38 -12.48 -13.00
C GLY A 131 4.66 -13.18 -13.45
N GLY A 132 4.70 -13.60 -14.72
CA GLY A 132 5.91 -14.03 -15.39
C GLY A 132 6.84 -12.86 -15.73
#